data_AF-A0A067XNJ5-F1
#
_entry.id   AF-A0A067XNJ5-F1
#
_cell.length_a   1.000
_cell.length_b   1.000
_cell.length_c   1.000
_cell.angle_alpha   90.00
_cell.angle_beta   90.00
_cell.angle_gamma   90.00
#
_symmetry.space_group_name_H-M   'P 1'
#
loop_
_entity.id
_entity.type
_entity.pdbx_description
1 polymer ?
#
loop_
_entity_poly.entity_id
_entity_poly.type
_entity_poly.pdbx_seq_one_letter_code
_entity_poly.pdbx_strand_id
1 'polypeptide(L)'
;VIAKILPVEDMPFLPDGTPVDIVLNPLGVPSRMNIGQILETHLGWAASVLGIRVATPVFDGATEGAIKEQLRLAGLPESGQIQLRDGRTGNAFSEPVTVGQIYMLKLHHLVEDKIHARSTGPYSLITQQPLGGKAQFGGQRFGE
;
A
#
# COMPACT_ATOMS: atom_id res chain seq x y z
N VAL A 1 2.91 4.91 4.91
CA VAL A 1 2.19 6.10 5.45
C VAL A 1 1.09 6.44 4.48
N ILE A 2 -0.10 6.76 4.96
CA ILE A 2 -1.21 7.18 4.10
C ILE A 2 -1.01 8.66 3.77
N ALA A 3 -0.92 8.99 2.49
CA ALA A 3 -0.69 10.37 2.04
C ALA A 3 -1.99 11.15 1.85
N LYS A 4 -3.02 10.50 1.31
CA LYS A 4 -4.33 11.09 1.03
C LYS A 4 -5.40 10.01 1.13
N ILE A 5 -6.56 10.38 1.65
CA ILE A 5 -7.79 9.57 1.59
C ILE A 5 -8.68 10.24 0.55
N LEU A 6 -9.12 9.46 -0.44
CA LEU A 6 -10.03 9.93 -1.47
C LEU A 6 -11.42 9.38 -1.20
N PRO A 7 -12.49 10.12 -1.56
CA PRO A 7 -13.82 9.56 -1.58
C PRO A 7 -13.94 8.52 -2.71
N VAL A 8 -14.90 7.60 -2.62
CA VAL A 8 -15.00 6.43 -3.49
C VAL A 8 -15.23 6.83 -4.95
N GLU A 9 -16.00 7.89 -5.18
CA GLU A 9 -16.28 8.46 -6.51
C GLU A 9 -15.04 9.00 -7.23
N ASP A 10 -13.99 9.37 -6.49
CA ASP A 10 -12.74 9.88 -7.06
C ASP A 10 -11.74 8.76 -7.38
N MET A 11 -12.00 7.54 -6.91
CA MET A 11 -11.08 6.42 -7.09
C MET A 11 -11.15 5.88 -8.53
N PRO A 12 -10.01 5.48 -9.11
CA PRO A 12 -10.01 4.72 -10.34
C PRO A 12 -10.88 3.48 -10.23
N PHE A 13 -11.64 3.18 -11.29
CA PHE A 13 -12.55 2.04 -11.31
C PHE A 13 -12.26 1.11 -12.49
N LEU A 14 -12.52 -0.15 -12.23
CA LEU A 14 -12.44 -1.26 -13.16
C LEU A 14 -13.58 -1.17 -14.21
N PRO A 15 -13.48 -1.87 -15.35
CA PRO A 15 -14.53 -1.87 -16.37
C PRO A 15 -15.91 -2.35 -15.89
N ASP A 16 -15.95 -3.12 -14.81
CA ASP A 16 -17.18 -3.58 -14.13
C ASP A 16 -17.78 -2.52 -13.18
N GLY A 17 -17.12 -1.37 -13.02
CA GLY A 17 -17.52 -0.28 -12.13
C GLY A 17 -16.94 -0.37 -10.72
N THR A 18 -16.20 -1.43 -10.39
CA THR A 18 -15.63 -1.61 -9.05
C THR A 18 -14.47 -0.64 -8.83
N PRO A 19 -14.50 0.25 -7.83
CA PRO A 19 -13.39 1.14 -7.51
C PRO A 19 -12.24 0.38 -6.85
N VAL A 20 -11.01 0.84 -7.05
CA VAL A 20 -9.84 0.29 -6.33
C VAL A 20 -9.78 0.84 -4.91
N ASP A 21 -9.25 0.06 -3.97
CA ASP A 21 -9.14 0.48 -2.56
C ASP A 21 -7.84 1.23 -2.25
N ILE A 22 -6.72 0.78 -2.84
CA ILE A 22 -5.37 1.29 -2.54
C ILE A 22 -4.60 1.49 -3.84
N VAL A 23 -3.96 2.64 -3.97
CA VAL A 23 -3.04 2.95 -5.08
C VAL A 23 -1.61 2.96 -4.57
N LEU A 24 -0.75 2.15 -5.19
CA LEU A 24 0.67 2.05 -4.86
C LEU A 24 1.53 2.74 -5.92
N ASN A 25 2.64 3.34 -5.50
CA ASN A 25 3.59 3.95 -6.43
C ASN A 25 4.42 2.85 -7.14
N PRO A 26 4.41 2.77 -8.49
CA PRO A 26 5.12 1.74 -9.23
C PRO A 26 6.64 1.79 -9.03
N LEU A 27 7.23 2.95 -8.73
CA LEU A 27 8.68 3.10 -8.54
C LEU A 27 9.21 2.29 -7.34
N GLY A 28 8.33 1.91 -6.40
CA GLY A 28 8.69 1.15 -5.22
C GLY A 28 9.06 -0.31 -5.49
N VAL A 29 8.67 -0.87 -6.64
CA VAL A 29 8.92 -2.29 -6.97
C VAL A 29 10.30 -2.48 -7.64
N PRO A 30 10.63 -1.79 -8.75
CA PRO A 30 11.92 -1.98 -9.43
C PRO A 30 13.11 -1.58 -8.54
N SER A 31 12.97 -0.50 -7.78
CA SER A 31 14.03 0.00 -6.89
C SER A 31 14.39 -0.93 -5.74
N ARG A 32 13.48 -1.83 -5.35
CA ARG A 32 13.64 -2.76 -4.21
C ARG A 32 13.70 -4.23 -4.62
N MET A 33 13.59 -4.52 -5.92
CA MET A 33 13.54 -5.88 -6.46
C MET A 33 12.45 -6.77 -5.82
N ASN A 34 11.34 -6.17 -5.36
CA ASN A 34 10.24 -6.92 -4.72
C ASN A 34 9.25 -7.48 -5.75
N ILE A 35 9.71 -8.38 -6.60
CA ILE A 35 8.90 -9.00 -7.66
C ILE A 35 7.75 -9.83 -7.07
N GLY A 36 7.96 -10.43 -5.89
CA GLY A 36 6.95 -11.21 -5.17
C GLY A 36 5.66 -10.43 -4.92
N GLN A 37 5.75 -9.10 -4.73
CA GLN A 37 4.58 -8.24 -4.59
C GLN A 37 3.66 -8.29 -5.81
N ILE A 38 4.21 -8.28 -7.02
CA ILE A 38 3.44 -8.35 -8.26
C ILE A 38 2.86 -9.75 -8.44
N LEU A 39 3.64 -10.79 -8.17
CA LEU A 39 3.20 -12.19 -8.26
C LEU A 39 2.04 -12.48 -7.30
N GLU A 40 2.14 -12.01 -6.05
CA GLU A 40 1.06 -12.09 -5.07
C GLU A 40 -0.18 -11.34 -5.54
N THR A 41 -0.01 -10.13 -6.07
CA THR A 41 -1.12 -9.30 -6.56
C THR A 41 -1.95 -10.01 -7.63
N HIS A 42 -1.27 -10.65 -8.60
CA HIS A 42 -1.91 -11.40 -9.68
C HIS A 42 -2.57 -12.70 -9.17
N LEU A 43 -1.84 -13.48 -8.36
CA LEU A 43 -2.36 -14.74 -7.84
C LEU A 43 -3.53 -14.52 -6.89
N GLY A 44 -3.47 -13.50 -6.04
CA GLY A 44 -4.55 -13.08 -5.15
C GLY A 44 -5.80 -12.66 -5.92
N TRP A 45 -5.63 -11.96 -7.05
CA TRP A 45 -6.75 -11.58 -7.90
C TRP A 45 -7.45 -12.80 -8.52
N ALA A 46 -6.67 -13.70 -9.12
CA ALA A 46 -7.20 -14.95 -9.67
C ALA A 46 -7.90 -15.79 -8.58
N ALA A 47 -7.26 -15.94 -7.41
CA ALA A 47 -7.80 -16.70 -6.29
C ALA A 47 -9.14 -16.13 -5.80
N SER A 48 -9.27 -14.80 -5.72
CA SER A 48 -10.51 -14.16 -5.31
C SER A 48 -11.65 -14.36 -6.31
N VAL A 49 -11.36 -14.30 -7.62
CA VAL A 49 -12.38 -14.52 -8.66
C VAL A 49 -12.83 -15.98 -8.69
N LEU A 50 -11.89 -16.91 -8.52
CA LEU A 50 -12.16 -18.35 -8.46
C LEU A 50 -12.77 -18.80 -7.12
N GLY A 51 -12.77 -17.94 -6.09
CA GLY A 51 -13.26 -18.28 -4.75
C GLY A 51 -12.39 -19.31 -4.03
N ILE A 52 -11.11 -19.41 -4.36
CA ILE A 52 -10.16 -20.38 -3.79
C ILE A 52 -9.16 -19.69 -2.85
N ARG A 53 -8.56 -20.47 -1.96
CA ARG A 53 -7.38 -20.05 -1.20
C ARG A 53 -6.16 -20.78 -1.73
N VAL A 54 -5.08 -20.03 -1.96
CA VAL A 54 -3.83 -20.57 -2.48
C VAL A 54 -2.79 -20.59 -1.36
N ALA A 55 -2.03 -21.68 -1.29
CA ALA A 55 -0.89 -21.82 -0.40
C ALA A 55 0.38 -21.92 -1.24
N THR A 56 1.32 -21.00 -1.04
CA THR A 56 2.63 -21.00 -1.70
C THR A 56 3.73 -21.14 -0.64
N PRO A 57 4.39 -22.31 -0.54
CA PRO A 57 5.54 -22.51 0.33
C PRO A 57 6.68 -21.53 0.01
N VAL A 58 7.49 -21.21 1.02
CA VAL A 58 8.58 -20.20 0.93
C VAL A 58 9.63 -20.53 -0.13
N PHE A 59 9.88 -21.82 -0.40
CA PHE A 59 10.92 -22.28 -1.33
C PHE A 59 10.39 -23.04 -2.55
N ASP A 60 9.07 -23.20 -2.65
CA ASP A 60 8.38 -23.85 -3.77
C ASP A 60 7.12 -23.04 -4.11
N GLY A 61 7.36 -21.79 -4.49
CA GLY A 61 6.31 -20.82 -4.77
C GLY A 61 5.62 -21.08 -6.10
N ALA A 62 4.45 -20.47 -6.28
CA ALA A 62 3.77 -20.50 -7.57
C ALA A 62 4.67 -19.90 -8.66
N THR A 63 4.91 -20.68 -9.72
CA THR A 63 5.68 -20.22 -10.88
C THR A 63 4.87 -19.20 -11.68
N GLU A 64 5.56 -18.34 -12.43
CA GLU A 64 4.90 -17.34 -13.30
C GLU A 64 3.90 -17.99 -14.27
N GLY A 65 4.28 -19.14 -14.86
CA GLY A 65 3.40 -19.90 -15.73
C GLY A 65 2.14 -20.40 -15.03
N ALA A 66 2.26 -20.89 -13.79
CA ALA A 66 1.11 -21.31 -13.00
C ALA A 66 0.18 -20.14 -12.67
N ILE A 67 0.73 -18.96 -12.34
CA ILE A 67 -0.06 -17.76 -12.04
C ILE A 67 -0.82 -17.29 -13.29
N LYS A 68 -0.17 -17.27 -14.47
CA LYS A 68 -0.83 -16.93 -15.74
C LYS A 68 -1.97 -17.89 -16.06
N GLU A 69 -1.77 -19.19 -15.81
CA GLU A 69 -2.82 -20.18 -15.99
C GLU A 69 -4.00 -19.95 -15.03
N GLN A 70 -3.75 -19.60 -13.77
CA GLN A 70 -4.83 -19.24 -12.83
C GLN A 70 -5.58 -17.98 -13.27
N LEU A 71 -4.88 -16.95 -13.75
CA LEU A 71 -5.51 -15.75 -14.32
C LEU A 71 -6.41 -16.11 -15.52
N ARG A 72 -5.92 -16.97 -16.41
CA ARG A 72 -6.67 -17.46 -17.57
C ARG A 72 -7.93 -18.23 -17.16
N LEU A 73 -7.83 -19.12 -16.17
CA LEU A 73 -8.95 -19.87 -15.62
C LEU A 73 -9.98 -18.94 -14.95
N ALA A 74 -9.52 -17.85 -14.33
CA ALA A 74 -10.37 -16.82 -13.74
C ALA A 74 -11.03 -15.89 -14.78
N GLY A 75 -10.70 -16.02 -16.07
CA GLY A 75 -11.18 -15.12 -17.12
C GLY A 75 -10.54 -13.73 -17.07
N LEU A 76 -9.38 -13.60 -16.43
CA LEU A 76 -8.63 -12.35 -16.29
C LEU A 76 -7.50 -12.25 -17.33
N PRO A 77 -6.99 -11.04 -17.64
CA PRO A 77 -5.84 -10.87 -18.52
C PRO A 77 -4.58 -11.55 -17.96
N GLU A 78 -3.88 -12.33 -18.78
CA GLU A 78 -2.64 -13.02 -18.38
C GLU A 78 -1.50 -12.05 -18.00
N SER A 79 -1.56 -10.80 -18.47
CA SER A 79 -0.61 -9.74 -18.10
C SER A 79 -0.85 -9.22 -16.67
N GLY A 80 -2.01 -9.49 -16.08
CA GLY A 80 -2.46 -8.86 -14.83
C GLY A 80 -2.72 -7.36 -14.94
N GLN A 81 -2.77 -6.83 -16.16
CA GLN A 81 -3.05 -5.43 -16.45
C GLN A 81 -4.43 -5.27 -17.06
N ILE A 82 -5.15 -4.23 -16.64
CA ILE A 82 -6.49 -3.92 -17.14
C ILE A 82 -6.63 -2.42 -17.40
N GLN A 83 -7.50 -2.08 -18.34
CA GLN A 83 -7.83 -0.70 -18.65
C GLN A 83 -8.66 -0.09 -17.51
N LEU A 84 -8.03 0.70 -16.65
CA LEU A 84 -8.73 1.48 -15.63
C LEU A 84 -9.34 2.75 -16.24
N ARG A 85 -10.35 3.28 -15.55
CA ARG A 85 -10.96 4.59 -15.81
C ARG A 85 -10.77 5.50 -14.61
N ASP A 86 -10.56 6.78 -14.88
CA ASP A 86 -10.44 7.82 -13.86
C ASP A 86 -11.83 8.14 -13.27
N GLY A 87 -11.96 8.06 -11.94
CA GLY A 87 -13.21 8.37 -11.21
C GLY A 87 -13.71 9.80 -11.42
N ARG A 88 -12.79 10.76 -11.62
CA ARG A 88 -13.16 12.18 -11.75
C ARG A 88 -13.61 12.57 -13.15
N THR A 89 -12.93 12.04 -14.16
CA THR A 89 -13.17 12.43 -15.56
C THR A 89 -13.96 11.39 -16.34
N GLY A 90 -14.01 10.14 -15.88
CA GLY A 90 -14.60 9.00 -16.58
C GLY A 90 -13.77 8.47 -17.75
N ASN A 91 -12.66 9.14 -18.08
CA ASN A 91 -11.78 8.76 -19.18
C ASN A 91 -10.93 7.54 -18.82
N ALA A 92 -10.62 6.73 -19.83
CA ALA A 92 -9.67 5.64 -19.70
C ALA A 92 -8.24 6.20 -19.52
N PHE A 93 -7.42 5.56 -18.69
CA PHE A 93 -5.99 5.87 -18.64
C PHE A 93 -5.31 5.56 -19.98
N SER A 94 -4.20 6.24 -20.28
CA SER A 94 -3.47 6.04 -21.54
C SER A 94 -2.86 4.65 -21.69
N GLU A 95 -2.47 4.03 -20.57
CA GLU A 95 -1.85 2.71 -20.51
C GLU A 95 -2.64 1.80 -19.57
N PRO A 96 -2.65 0.49 -19.83
CA PRO A 96 -3.26 -0.47 -18.93
C PRO A 96 -2.48 -0.53 -17.60
N VAL A 97 -3.21 -0.69 -16.51
CA VAL A 97 -2.66 -0.61 -15.15
C VAL A 97 -2.68 -1.99 -14.52
N THR A 98 -1.61 -2.36 -13.82
CA THR A 98 -1.58 -3.57 -13.00
C THR A 98 -2.56 -3.45 -11.84
N VAL A 99 -3.52 -4.35 -11.78
CA VAL A 99 -4.52 -4.44 -10.72
C VAL A 99 -4.51 -5.85 -10.15
N GLY A 100 -4.88 -5.98 -8.88
CA GLY A 100 -5.11 -7.28 -8.29
C GLY A 100 -5.37 -7.17 -6.79
N GLN A 101 -5.11 -8.25 -6.07
CA GLN A 101 -5.33 -8.30 -4.62
C GLN A 101 -4.05 -8.66 -3.89
N ILE A 102 -3.70 -7.84 -2.91
CA ILE A 102 -2.52 -8.00 -2.07
C ILE A 102 -2.92 -7.94 -0.60
N TYR A 103 -2.22 -8.69 0.24
CA TYR A 103 -2.45 -8.65 1.67
C TYR A 103 -1.75 -7.44 2.32
N MET A 104 -2.53 -6.56 2.96
CA MET A 104 -2.02 -5.35 3.61
C MET A 104 -2.11 -5.44 5.13
N LEU A 105 -1.00 -5.12 5.81
CA LEU A 105 -0.92 -5.09 7.28
C LEU A 105 -0.98 -3.67 7.82
N LYS A 106 -1.78 -3.46 8.86
CA LYS A 106 -1.76 -2.22 9.65
C LYS A 106 -0.73 -2.34 10.78
N LEU A 107 0.30 -1.50 10.73
CA LEU A 107 1.32 -1.42 11.77
C LEU A 107 0.86 -0.50 12.92
N HIS A 108 1.39 -0.72 14.12
CA HIS A 108 1.06 0.06 15.33
C HIS A 108 1.60 1.50 15.34
N HIS A 109 2.39 1.90 14.34
CA HIS A 109 2.99 3.23 14.29
C HIS A 109 1.99 4.31 13.83
N LEU A 110 1.13 4.75 14.73
CA LEU A 110 0.12 5.77 14.47
C LEU A 110 0.67 7.19 14.63
N VAL A 111 0.07 8.15 13.91
CA VAL A 111 0.48 9.56 13.96
C VAL A 111 0.12 10.21 15.30
N GLU A 112 -0.99 9.80 15.91
CA GLU A 112 -1.46 10.26 17.23
C GLU A 112 -0.39 10.06 18.32
N ASP A 113 0.28 8.91 18.29
CA ASP A 113 1.35 8.59 19.22
C ASP A 113 2.61 9.43 18.98
N LYS A 114 2.80 9.92 17.75
CA LYS A 114 4.02 10.63 17.30
C LYS A 114 3.92 12.15 17.30
N ILE A 115 2.72 12.72 17.20
CA ILE A 115 2.55 14.18 17.26
C ILE A 115 3.03 14.69 18.61
N HIS A 116 3.94 15.66 18.58
CA HIS A 116 4.47 16.33 19.75
C HIS A 116 4.88 17.75 19.37
N ALA A 117 4.46 18.72 20.19
CA ALA A 117 4.85 20.11 20.05
C ALA A 117 5.09 20.70 21.44
N ARG A 118 6.05 21.60 21.55
CA ARG A 118 6.39 22.30 22.80
C ARG A 118 6.57 23.78 22.51
N SER A 119 5.87 24.62 23.27
CA SER A 119 6.10 26.07 23.32
C SER A 119 6.95 26.41 24.53
N THR A 120 6.41 26.22 25.74
CA THR A 120 7.11 26.33 27.04
C THR A 120 6.88 25.06 27.83
N GLY A 121 7.72 24.77 28.83
CA GLY A 121 7.61 23.53 29.60
C GLY A 121 8.70 23.39 30.66
N PRO A 122 8.80 22.22 31.32
CA PRO A 122 9.76 21.99 32.39
C PRO A 122 11.21 21.98 31.88
N TYR A 123 12.11 22.38 32.76
CA TYR A 123 13.55 22.46 32.54
C TYR A 123 14.29 21.61 33.58
N SER A 124 15.45 21.10 33.18
CA SER A 124 16.40 20.44 34.08
C SER A 124 16.94 21.44 35.11
N LEU A 125 16.94 21.07 36.39
CA LEU A 125 17.48 21.91 37.46
C LEU A 125 18.99 22.16 37.34
N ILE A 126 19.71 21.23 36.70
CA ILE A 126 21.18 21.28 36.60
C ILE A 126 21.58 22.15 35.41
N THR A 127 21.06 21.84 34.22
CA THR A 127 21.50 22.47 32.97
C THR A 127 20.62 23.63 32.51
N GLN A 128 19.45 23.82 33.14
CA GLN A 128 18.42 24.74 32.68
C GLN A 128 18.06 24.53 31.20
N GLN A 129 18.16 23.28 30.73
CA GLN A 129 17.74 22.86 29.39
C GLN A 129 16.35 22.21 29.45
N PRO A 130 15.55 22.28 28.38
CA PRO A 130 14.32 21.52 28.26
C PRO A 130 14.50 20.03 28.60
N LEU A 131 13.54 19.44 29.33
CA LEU A 131 13.53 17.99 29.55
C LEU A 131 13.38 17.22 28.22
N GLY A 132 13.67 15.92 28.26
CA GLY A 132 13.57 15.03 27.09
C GLY A 132 12.26 14.25 27.04
N GLY A 133 11.78 13.98 25.83
CA GLY A 133 10.67 13.05 25.58
C GLY A 133 9.27 13.66 25.68
N LYS A 134 8.34 13.12 24.87
CA LYS A 134 6.93 13.53 24.80
C LYS A 134 6.22 13.44 26.15
N ALA A 135 6.47 12.36 26.91
CA ALA A 135 5.82 12.11 28.21
C ALA A 135 6.12 13.19 29.27
N GLN A 136 7.22 13.91 29.14
CA GLN A 136 7.63 14.96 30.08
C GLN A 136 7.36 16.38 29.55
N PHE A 137 6.59 16.51 28.46
CA PHE A 137 6.50 17.76 27.69
C PHE A 137 7.89 18.32 27.33
N GLY A 138 8.81 17.42 27.01
CA GLY A 138 10.20 17.71 26.72
C GLY A 138 10.40 18.40 25.36
N GLY A 139 11.52 19.10 25.20
CA GLY A 139 11.87 19.79 23.95
C GLY A 139 12.46 18.83 22.91
N GLN A 140 12.50 19.29 21.66
CA GLN A 140 13.30 18.62 20.64
C GLN A 140 14.77 19.00 20.85
N ARG A 141 15.66 18.00 20.83
CA ARG A 141 17.10 18.25 20.90
C ARG A 141 17.56 18.87 19.58
N PHE A 142 18.17 20.06 19.66
CA PHE A 142 18.96 20.62 18.58
C PHE A 142 20.42 20.21 18.84
N GLY A 143 20.90 19.20 18.11
CA GLY A 143 22.25 18.66 18.25
C GLY A 143 23.27 19.39 17.37
N GLU A 144 24.53 19.00 17.51
CA GLU A 144 25.57 19.19 16.47
C GLU A 144 25.30 18.24 15.29
#